data_AF-M3H3N9-F1
#
_entry.id   AF-M3H3N9-F1
#
_cell.length_a   1.000
_cell.length_b   1.000
_cell.length_c   1.000
_cell.angle_alpha   90.00
_cell.angle_beta   90.00
_cell.angle_gamma   90.00
#
_symmetry.space_group_name_H-M   'P 1'
#
loop_
_entity.id
_entity.type
_entity.pdbx_description
1 polymer ?
#
loop_
_entity_poly.entity_id
_entity_poly.type
_entity_poly.pdbx_seq_one_letter_code
_entity_poly.pdbx_strand_id
1 'polypeptide(L)'
;MGLFSSINISATGLSAQRLRMDVISNNIANSTTTRNTNGDGPFRRDRVVMTPINLRTKWRSPVYPFGVSPGEGKGVKVMKVEKDMTPLRLVYDPTHPDSIQIGPKKVM
;
A
#
# COMPACT_ATOMS: atom_id res chain seq x y z
N MET A 1 -14.48 2.23 27.58
CA MET A 1 -13.20 1.54 27.31
C MET A 1 -13.21 0.11 27.87
N GLY A 2 -13.72 -0.86 27.11
CA GLY A 2 -13.76 -2.27 27.53
C GLY A 2 -12.72 -3.12 26.81
N LEU A 3 -12.28 -4.21 27.44
CA LEU A 3 -11.38 -5.24 26.88
C LEU A 3 -11.82 -5.70 25.47
N PHE A 4 -13.13 -5.78 25.22
CA PHE A 4 -13.67 -6.15 23.91
C PHE A 4 -13.31 -5.14 22.80
N SER A 5 -13.22 -3.85 23.13
CA SER A 5 -12.84 -2.82 22.16
C SER A 5 -11.37 -2.95 21.75
N SER A 6 -10.46 -3.21 22.70
CA SER A 6 -9.04 -3.39 22.40
C SER A 6 -8.78 -4.68 21.60
N ILE A 7 -9.49 -5.76 21.91
CA ILE A 7 -9.45 -7.01 21.13
C ILE A 7 -9.92 -6.74 19.69
N ASN A 8 -11.03 -6.04 19.51
CA ASN A 8 -11.56 -5.73 18.18
C ASN A 8 -10.60 -4.86 17.36
N ILE A 9 -10.04 -3.79 17.96
CA ILE A 9 -9.04 -2.94 17.32
C ILE A 9 -7.84 -3.79 16.87
N SER A 10 -7.34 -4.65 17.75
CA SER A 10 -6.21 -5.54 17.45
C SER A 10 -6.54 -6.52 16.32
N ALA A 11 -7.74 -7.10 16.33
CA ALA A 11 -8.20 -8.02 15.28
C ALA A 11 -8.28 -7.34 13.91
N THR A 12 -8.78 -6.09 13.85
CA THR A 12 -8.79 -5.32 12.59
C THR A 12 -7.38 -5.00 12.10
N GLY A 13 -6.47 -4.63 13.01
CA GLY A 13 -5.06 -4.39 12.71
C GLY A 13 -4.35 -5.63 12.17
N LEU A 14 -4.53 -6.78 12.84
CA LEU A 14 -3.95 -8.06 12.43
C LEU A 14 -4.45 -8.50 11.05
N SER A 15 -5.75 -8.34 10.79
CA SER A 15 -6.34 -8.67 9.49
C SER A 15 -5.78 -7.78 8.38
N ALA A 16 -5.64 -6.47 8.63
CA ALA A 16 -5.04 -5.54 7.68
C ALA A 16 -3.56 -5.86 7.41
N GLN A 17 -2.80 -6.22 8.45
CA GLN A 17 -1.40 -6.61 8.28
C GLN A 17 -1.23 -7.95 7.57
N ARG A 18 -2.13 -8.92 7.76
CA ARG A 18 -2.13 -10.17 6.99
C ARG A 18 -2.25 -9.88 5.50
N LEU A 19 -3.23 -9.08 5.08
CA LEU A 19 -3.35 -8.69 3.68
C LEU A 19 -2.10 -7.98 3.16
N ARG A 20 -1.50 -7.11 3.98
CA ARG A 20 -0.25 -6.44 3.62
C ARG A 20 0.90 -7.43 3.41
N MET A 21 1.00 -8.47 4.25
CA MET A 21 1.96 -9.55 4.06
C MET A 21 1.70 -10.29 2.76
N ASP A 22 0.45 -10.63 2.43
CA ASP A 22 0.10 -11.31 1.19
C ASP A 22 0.51 -10.49 -0.05
N VAL A 23 0.25 -9.19 -0.03
CA VAL A 23 0.66 -8.26 -1.09
C VAL A 23 2.18 -8.16 -1.19
N ILE A 24 2.89 -8.07 -0.07
CA ILE A 24 4.37 -8.05 -0.06
C ILE A 24 4.94 -9.34 -0.63
N SER A 25 4.38 -10.49 -0.24
CA SER A 25 4.79 -11.80 -0.76
C SER A 25 4.59 -11.89 -2.27
N ASN A 26 3.44 -11.43 -2.78
CA ASN A 26 3.17 -11.37 -4.22
C ASN A 26 4.15 -10.45 -4.96
N ASN A 27 4.51 -9.31 -4.36
CA ASN A 27 5.49 -8.38 -4.92
C ASN A 27 6.89 -8.98 -4.98
N ILE A 28 7.30 -9.74 -3.96
CA ILE A 28 8.61 -10.42 -3.93
C ILE A 28 8.65 -11.52 -4.99
N ALA A 29 7.61 -12.34 -5.06
CA ALA A 29 7.50 -13.44 -6.02
C ALA A 29 7.58 -12.96 -7.49
N ASN A 30 7.02 -11.79 -7.79
CA ASN A 30 7.00 -11.23 -9.14
C ASN A 30 8.03 -10.10 -9.37
N SER A 31 8.98 -9.91 -8.45
CA SER A 31 9.92 -8.79 -8.51
C SER A 31 10.83 -8.79 -9.75
N THR A 32 11.07 -9.96 -10.35
CA THR A 32 11.89 -10.14 -11.56
C THR A 32 11.07 -10.30 -12.84
N THR A 33 9.74 -10.16 -12.76
CA THR A 33 8.84 -10.40 -13.90
C THR A 33 8.81 -9.19 -14.83
N THR A 34 9.37 -9.34 -16.03
CA THR A 34 9.40 -8.29 -17.07
C THR A 34 8.14 -8.23 -17.93
N ARG A 35 7.30 -9.27 -17.87
CA ARG A 35 6.04 -9.36 -18.61
C ARG A 35 4.92 -9.85 -17.69
N ASN A 36 3.92 -8.99 -17.46
CA ASN A 36 2.74 -9.39 -16.71
C ASN A 36 1.86 -10.36 -17.52
N THR A 37 0.90 -11.01 -16.84
CA THR A 37 -0.04 -11.99 -17.43
C THR A 37 -0.91 -11.43 -18.56
N ASN A 38 -1.07 -10.11 -18.62
CA ASN A 38 -1.87 -9.41 -19.63
C ASN A 38 -1.02 -8.89 -20.81
N GLY A 39 0.31 -9.04 -20.75
CA GLY A 39 1.22 -8.58 -21.80
C GLY A 39 1.56 -7.08 -21.79
N ASP A 40 0.94 -6.28 -20.91
CA ASP A 40 1.03 -4.80 -20.88
C ASP A 40 2.34 -4.24 -20.25
N GLY A 41 3.40 -5.04 -20.18
CA GLY A 41 4.73 -4.64 -19.69
C GLY A 41 5.10 -5.16 -18.29
N PRO A 42 6.15 -4.59 -17.67
CA PRO A 42 6.79 -5.14 -16.48
C PRO A 42 5.91 -5.08 -15.25
N PHE A 43 6.15 -6.02 -14.33
CA PHE A 43 5.41 -6.11 -13.09
C PHE A 43 5.56 -4.81 -12.28
N ARG A 44 4.42 -4.32 -11.76
CA ARG A 44 4.37 -3.18 -10.85
C ARG A 44 3.93 -3.68 -9.50
N ARG A 45 4.68 -3.27 -8.46
CA ARG A 45 4.34 -3.64 -7.09
C ARG A 45 3.01 -3.03 -6.67
N ASP A 46 2.24 -3.81 -5.92
CA ASP A 46 1.01 -3.36 -5.29
C ASP A 46 1.29 -2.83 -3.88
N ARG A 47 0.56 -1.79 -3.45
CA ARG A 47 0.60 -1.25 -2.09
C ARG A 47 -0.78 -1.24 -1.46
N VAL A 48 -0.84 -1.58 -0.18
CA VAL A 48 -2.07 -1.57 0.61
C VAL A 48 -2.27 -0.19 1.24
N VAL A 49 -3.39 0.46 0.94
CA VAL A 49 -3.79 1.72 1.55
C VAL A 49 -4.75 1.41 2.69
N MET A 50 -4.36 1.79 3.91
CA MET A 50 -5.15 1.58 5.12
C MET A 50 -5.71 2.91 5.63
N THR A 51 -6.89 2.86 6.23
CA THR A 51 -7.55 4.01 6.88
C THR A 51 -8.03 3.58 8.27
N PRO A 52 -8.06 4.48 9.26
CA PRO A 52 -8.75 4.20 10.52
C PRO A 52 -10.24 3.89 10.28
N ILE A 53 -10.82 2.94 11.06
CA ILE A 53 -12.27 2.60 11.09
C ILE A 53 -13.06 3.69 11.83
N ASN A 54 -12.63 4.93 11.70
CA ASN A 54 -13.01 6.02 12.58
C ASN A 54 -12.70 7.37 11.91
N LEU A 55 -13.43 8.46 12.11
CA LEU A 55 -14.21 8.91 13.27
C LEU A 55 -14.88 10.24 12.88
N ARG A 56 -15.86 10.77 13.63
CA ARG A 56 -16.37 12.16 13.42
C ARG A 56 -15.23 13.09 13.00
N THR A 57 -15.37 13.73 11.83
CA THR A 57 -14.40 14.70 11.32
C THR A 57 -14.09 15.68 12.44
N LYS A 58 -12.82 16.04 12.64
CA LYS A 58 -12.44 17.12 13.56
C LYS A 58 -12.99 18.43 13.00
N TRP A 59 -14.28 18.67 13.20
CA TRP A 59 -14.96 19.85 12.70
C TRP A 59 -14.79 20.95 13.74
N ARG A 60 -13.96 21.94 13.40
CA ARG A 60 -13.82 23.18 14.17
C ARG A 60 -14.79 24.17 13.58
N SER A 61 -15.81 24.55 14.34
CA SER A 61 -16.70 25.64 13.98
C SER A 61 -16.42 26.87 14.83
N PRO A 62 -16.56 28.08 14.26
CA PRO A 62 -16.54 29.32 15.03
C PRO A 62 -17.53 29.34 16.21
N VAL A 63 -18.62 28.56 16.10
CA VAL A 63 -19.70 28.47 17.10
C VAL A 63 -19.41 27.44 18.20
N TYR A 64 -18.47 26.51 17.99
CA TYR A 64 -18.08 25.47 18.95
C TYR A 64 -16.56 25.44 19.12
N PRO A 65 -15.98 26.39 19.88
CA PRO A 65 -14.51 26.54 20.00
C PRO A 65 -13.82 25.35 20.67
N PHE A 66 -14.55 24.60 21.49
CA PHE A 66 -14.03 23.40 22.17
C PHE A 66 -13.98 22.15 21.28
N GLY A 67 -14.62 22.20 20.10
CA GLY A 67 -14.66 21.10 19.14
C GLY A 67 -15.41 19.86 19.65
N VAL A 68 -15.84 19.00 18.73
CA VAL A 68 -16.26 17.65 19.10
C VAL A 68 -14.98 16.83 19.30
N SER A 69 -14.74 16.33 20.52
CA SER A 69 -13.61 15.45 20.77
C SER A 69 -13.68 14.27 19.80
N PRO A 70 -12.59 13.97 19.06
CA PRO A 70 -12.53 12.74 18.32
C PRO A 70 -12.75 11.60 19.33
N GLY A 71 -13.85 10.86 19.16
CA GLY A 71 -14.08 9.62 19.90
C GLY A 71 -12.93 8.60 19.76
N GLU A 72 -13.03 7.51 20.50
CA GLU A 72 -11.97 6.52 20.57
C GLU A 72 -11.83 5.73 19.26
N GLY A 73 -10.58 5.55 18.78
CA GLY A 73 -10.17 4.69 17.65
C GLY A 73 -10.86 3.31 17.60
N LYS A 74 -11.60 2.97 16.53
CA LYS A 74 -12.34 1.70 16.37
C LYS A 74 -11.59 0.64 15.56
N GLY A 75 -10.34 0.92 15.17
CA GLY A 75 -9.51 -0.01 14.39
C GLY A 75 -9.04 0.55 13.06
N VAL A 76 -8.63 -0.34 12.16
CA VAL A 76 -8.06 -0.02 10.84
C VAL A 76 -8.70 -0.90 9.76
N LYS A 77 -9.05 -0.29 8.63
CA LYS A 77 -9.61 -0.97 7.45
C LYS A 77 -8.73 -0.73 6.24
N VAL A 78 -8.67 -1.72 5.36
CA VAL A 78 -8.05 -1.57 4.04
C VAL A 78 -9.02 -0.85 3.12
N MET A 79 -8.58 0.27 2.55
CA MET A 79 -9.35 1.05 1.58
C MET A 79 -9.24 0.48 0.17
N LYS A 80 -8.02 0.23 -0.26
CA LYS A 80 -7.70 -0.29 -1.58
C LYS A 80 -6.30 -0.87 -1.63
N VAL A 81 -6.08 -1.73 -2.61
CA VAL A 81 -4.76 -2.12 -3.08
C VAL A 81 -4.55 -1.40 -4.40
N GLU A 82 -3.47 -0.64 -4.53
CA GLU A 82 -3.17 0.14 -5.72
C GLU A 82 -1.77 -0.17 -6.25
N LYS A 83 -1.60 -0.08 -7.57
CA LYS A 83 -0.29 -0.25 -8.21
C LYS A 83 0.58 0.97 -7.98
N ASP A 84 1.85 0.74 -7.70
CA ASP A 84 2.84 1.81 -7.64
C ASP A 84 3.19 2.27 -9.07
N MET A 85 3.00 3.57 -9.31
CA MET A 85 3.25 4.21 -10.60
C MET A 85 4.64 4.87 -10.67
N THR A 86 5.51 4.64 -9.67
CA THR A 86 6.90 5.12 -9.71
C THR A 86 7.63 4.64 -10.97
N PRO A 87 8.58 5.43 -11.51
CA PRO A 87 9.39 5.02 -12.64
C PRO A 87 10.07 3.66 -12.40
N LEU A 88 10.04 2.81 -13.42
CA LEU A 88 10.65 1.49 -13.36
C LEU A 88 12.17 1.58 -13.28
N ARG A 89 12.79 0.62 -12.60
CA ARG A 89 14.25 0.49 -12.60
C ARG A 89 14.71 -0.06 -13.94
N LEU A 90 15.44 0.75 -14.68
CA LEU A 90 16.13 0.34 -15.90
C LEU A 90 17.42 -0.39 -15.52
N VAL A 91 17.63 -1.57 -16.08
CA VAL A 91 18.82 -2.42 -15.90
C VAL A 91 19.34 -2.79 -17.28
N TYR A 92 20.66 -2.77 -17.44
CA TYR A 92 21.33 -3.26 -18.64
C TYR A 92 21.74 -4.72 -18.43
N ASP A 93 21.24 -5.61 -19.29
CA ASP A 93 21.61 -7.02 -19.39
C ASP A 93 21.67 -7.39 -20.88
N PRO A 94 22.86 -7.66 -21.45
CA PRO A 94 23.04 -8.03 -22.85
C PRO A 94 22.30 -9.32 -23.26
N THR A 95 21.99 -10.18 -22.29
CA THR A 95 21.37 -11.49 -22.52
C THR A 95 19.85 -11.45 -22.40
N HIS A 96 19.27 -10.33 -21.94
CA HIS A 96 17.84 -10.19 -21.67
C HIS A 96 17.13 -9.33 -22.72
N PRO A 97 16.07 -9.84 -23.38
CA PRO A 97 15.41 -9.13 -24.49
C PRO A 97 14.71 -7.83 -24.06
N ASP A 98 14.22 -7.76 -22.82
CA ASP A 98 13.49 -6.60 -22.29
C ASP A 98 14.42 -5.57 -21.61
N SER A 99 15.75 -5.75 -21.70
CA SER A 99 16.74 -4.82 -21.16
C SER A 99 16.83 -3.53 -21.99
N ILE A 100 17.21 -2.43 -21.35
CA ILE A 100 17.63 -1.23 -22.09
C ILE A 100 18.86 -1.55 -22.96
N GLN A 101 18.91 -1.04 -24.19
CA GLN A 101 20.05 -1.28 -25.10
C GLN A 101 20.96 -0.05 -25.26
N ILE A 102 20.43 1.15 -25.00
CA ILE A 102 21.07 2.45 -25.25
C ILE A 102 20.64 3.44 -24.14
N GLY A 103 21.59 4.15 -23.53
CA GLY A 103 21.30 5.20 -22.55
C GLY A 103 22.43 5.42 -21.53
N PRO A 104 22.39 6.49 -20.71
CA PRO A 104 23.45 6.80 -19.73
C PRO A 104 23.60 5.74 -18.63
N LYS A 105 22.58 4.91 -18.40
CA LYS A 105 22.60 3.76 -17.46
C LYS A 105 23.20 2.48 -18.07
N LYS A 106 23.72 2.53 -19.30
CA LYS A 106 24.43 1.41 -19.97
C LYS A 106 25.85 1.19 -19.41
N VAL A 107 26.41 2.18 -18.72
CA VAL A 107 27.84 2.25 -18.38
C VAL A 107 28.16 1.71 -16.96
N MET A 108 27.33 0.84 -16.40
CA MET A 108 27.62 0.14 -15.15
C MET A 108 27.30 -1.34 -15.27
#